data_AF-A0A8C1M7Q1-F1
#
_entry.id   AF-A0A8C1M7Q1-F1
#
_cell.length_a   1.000
_cell.length_b   1.000
_cell.length_c   1.000
_cell.angle_alpha   90.00
_cell.angle_beta   90.00
_cell.angle_gamma   90.00
#
_symmetry.space_group_name_H-M   'P 1'
#
loop_
_entity.id
_entity.type
_entity.pdbx_description
1 polymer ?
#
loop_
_entity_poly.entity_id
_entity_poly.type
_entity_poly.pdbx_seq_one_letter_code
_entity_poly.pdbx_strand_id
1 'polypeptide(L)'
;MNDFSTKFVMDLKHFMWFYFNQILCVKNKYASDMAAITRELELKYREVLMENQQTAAHLEVELEKERQCVQGYKKALISQSQQLMEERKQLQAQALLQELEVKLVEMQEMEKNLLLKVTKDPVGAELNLEEDLRDIFKNDRHCADLLNMDKYWQLQATLQKHKRAEETLKGPSPNSSRP
;
A
#
# COMPACT_ATOMS: atom_id res chain seq x y z
N MET A 1 6.48 98.67 67.64
CA MET A 1 5.71 97.40 67.62
C MET A 1 5.39 96.89 66.21
N ASN A 2 5.41 97.72 65.16
CA ASN A 2 5.04 97.29 63.80
C ASN A 2 6.12 96.47 63.06
N ASP A 3 7.40 96.67 63.37
CA ASP A 3 8.53 95.98 62.68
C ASP A 3 8.65 94.47 62.99
N PHE A 4 8.22 94.05 64.18
CA PHE A 4 8.30 92.64 64.57
C PHE A 4 7.20 91.80 63.90
N SER A 5 6.02 92.41 63.68
CA SER A 5 4.88 91.78 63.03
C SER A 5 5.10 91.64 61.51
N THR A 6 5.68 92.66 60.87
CA THR A 6 6.03 92.62 59.43
C THR A 6 7.12 91.58 59.15
N LYS A 7 8.15 91.50 60.01
CA LYS A 7 9.20 90.47 59.88
C LYS A 7 8.64 89.05 60.01
N PHE A 8 7.81 88.79 61.02
CA PHE A 8 7.18 87.48 61.21
C PHE A 8 6.31 87.05 60.01
N VAL A 9 5.53 87.97 59.45
CA VAL A 9 4.70 87.71 58.27
C VAL A 9 5.56 87.44 57.02
N MET A 10 6.68 88.15 56.85
CA MET A 10 7.62 87.90 55.75
C MET A 10 8.29 86.53 55.87
N ASP A 11 8.76 86.17 57.08
CA ASP A 11 9.38 84.87 57.34
C ASP A 11 8.41 83.71 57.09
N LEU A 12 7.14 83.85 57.52
CA LEU A 12 6.10 82.85 57.29
C LEU A 12 5.78 82.67 55.79
N LYS A 13 5.73 83.77 55.02
CA LYS A 13 5.54 83.72 53.56
C LYS A 13 6.73 83.05 52.87
N HIS A 14 7.95 83.34 53.32
CA HIS A 14 9.16 82.72 52.78
C HIS A 14 9.18 81.22 53.01
N PHE A 15 8.83 80.79 54.23
CA PHE A 15 8.70 79.39 54.58
C PHE A 15 7.61 78.70 53.74
N MET A 16 6.42 79.29 53.66
CA MET A 16 5.32 78.74 52.85
C MET A 16 5.70 78.60 51.37
N TRP A 17 6.39 79.61 50.81
CA TRP A 17 6.90 79.56 49.44
C TRP A 17 7.94 78.46 49.24
N PHE A 18 8.87 78.29 50.19
CA PHE A 18 9.88 77.24 50.13
C PHE A 18 9.27 75.84 50.13
N TYR A 19 8.34 75.55 51.06
CA TYR A 19 7.66 74.25 51.11
C TYR A 19 6.79 74.00 49.90
N PHE A 20 6.07 75.03 49.42
CA PHE A 20 5.26 74.92 48.21
C PHE A 20 6.13 74.55 47.00
N ASN A 21 7.29 75.19 46.83
CA ASN A 21 8.22 74.87 45.75
C ASN A 21 8.82 73.47 45.89
N GLN A 22 9.14 73.01 47.11
CA GLN A 22 9.60 71.64 47.32
C GLN A 22 8.53 70.61 46.93
N ILE A 23 7.28 70.81 47.34
CA ILE A 23 6.16 69.93 47.00
C ILE A 23 5.95 69.90 45.48
N LEU A 24 5.98 71.07 44.84
CA LEU A 24 5.85 71.17 43.38
C LEU A 24 7.00 70.46 42.66
N CYS A 25 8.23 70.61 43.15
CA CYS A 25 9.41 69.94 42.60
C CYS A 25 9.28 68.41 42.67
N VAL A 26 8.92 67.85 43.82
CA VAL A 26 8.72 66.39 43.98
C VAL A 26 7.58 65.89 43.09
N LYS A 27 6.47 66.63 43.02
CA LYS A 27 5.33 66.27 42.15
C LYS A 27 5.73 66.23 40.67
N ASN A 28 6.49 67.22 40.20
CA ASN A 28 6.97 67.27 38.82
C ASN A 28 7.97 66.15 38.55
N LYS A 29 8.86 65.84 39.49
CA LYS A 29 9.80 64.74 39.37
C LYS A 29 9.08 63.40 39.26
N TYR A 30 8.12 63.13 40.15
CA TYR A 30 7.32 61.92 40.08
C TYR A 30 6.55 61.78 38.76
N ALA A 31 5.95 62.87 38.27
CA ALA A 31 5.26 62.87 36.99
C ALA A 31 6.21 62.58 35.82
N SER A 32 7.42 63.15 35.84
CA SER A 32 8.46 62.88 34.86
C SER A 32 8.94 61.42 34.91
N ASP A 33 9.21 60.91 36.10
CA ASP A 33 9.68 59.54 36.32
C ASP A 33 8.61 58.53 35.87
N MET A 34 7.34 58.78 36.20
CA MET A 34 6.22 57.96 35.74
C MET A 34 6.10 57.98 34.23
N ALA A 35 6.20 59.14 33.58
CA ALA A 35 6.16 59.23 32.12
C ALA A 35 7.34 58.48 31.47
N ALA A 36 8.53 58.49 32.08
CA ALA A 36 9.68 57.73 31.60
C ALA A 36 9.45 56.22 31.71
N ILE A 37 8.97 55.74 32.87
CA ILE A 37 8.66 54.32 33.11
C ILE A 37 7.58 53.83 32.13
N THR A 38 6.51 54.61 31.92
CA THR A 38 5.45 54.25 30.97
C THR A 38 5.99 54.10 29.56
N ARG A 39 6.81 55.05 29.08
CA ARG A 39 7.42 54.96 27.73
C ARG A 39 8.35 53.77 27.59
N GLU A 40 9.18 53.49 28.60
CA GLU A 40 10.09 52.35 28.56
C GLU A 40 9.31 51.03 28.51
N LEU A 41 8.25 50.91 29.30
CA LEU A 41 7.39 49.74 29.31
C LEU A 41 6.68 49.56 27.97
N GLU A 42 6.12 50.63 27.40
CA GLU A 42 5.50 50.59 26.07
C GLU A 42 6.47 50.17 24.98
N LEU A 43 7.72 50.64 25.03
CA LEU A 43 8.75 50.26 24.08
C LEU A 43 9.06 48.76 24.20
N LYS A 44 9.32 48.27 25.42
CA LYS A 44 9.58 46.85 25.68
C LYS A 44 8.43 45.95 25.23
N TYR A 45 7.18 46.36 25.48
CA TYR A 45 6.03 45.61 25.00
C TYR A 45 5.97 45.55 23.47
N ARG A 46 6.22 46.67 22.79
CA ARG A 46 6.23 46.70 21.32
C ARG A 46 7.35 45.82 20.76
N GLU A 47 8.55 45.88 21.33
CA GLU A 47 9.68 45.04 20.93
C GLU A 47 9.34 43.56 21.04
N VAL A 48 8.85 43.12 22.20
CA VAL A 48 8.46 41.72 22.43
C VAL A 48 7.33 41.28 21.50
N LEU A 49 6.34 42.14 21.27
CA LEU A 49 5.25 41.82 20.33
C LEU A 49 5.76 41.64 18.91
N MET A 50 6.66 42.51 18.44
CA MET A 50 7.25 42.41 17.12
C MET A 50 8.12 41.16 16.97
N GLU A 51 8.93 40.84 17.97
CA GLU A 51 9.76 39.63 17.99
C GLU A 51 8.89 38.36 17.96
N ASN A 52 7.82 38.34 18.76
CA ASN A 52 6.86 37.23 18.78
C ASN A 52 6.16 37.07 17.42
N GLN A 53 5.76 38.17 16.78
CA GLN A 53 5.14 38.13 15.45
C GLN A 53 6.12 37.59 14.40
N GLN A 54 7.37 38.04 14.42
CA GLN A 54 8.41 37.54 13.51
C GLN A 54 8.68 36.06 13.73
N THR A 55 8.79 35.63 14.99
CA THR A 55 9.00 34.23 15.35
C THR A 55 7.83 33.36 14.91
N ALA A 56 6.60 33.82 15.14
CA ALA A 56 5.40 33.10 14.71
C ALA A 56 5.35 32.95 13.19
N ALA A 57 5.58 34.03 12.43
CA ALA A 57 5.60 33.99 10.98
C ALA A 57 6.70 33.04 10.44
N HIS A 58 7.89 33.06 11.06
CA HIS A 58 8.96 32.14 10.71
C HIS A 58 8.57 30.67 10.95
N LEU A 59 7.99 30.37 12.11
CA LEU A 59 7.54 29.01 12.44
C LEU A 59 6.41 28.52 11.53
N GLU A 60 5.49 29.41 11.13
CA GLU A 60 4.43 29.06 10.17
C GLU A 60 5.00 28.65 8.81
N VAL A 61 6.02 29.35 8.32
CA VAL A 61 6.69 29.01 7.06
C VAL A 61 7.40 27.66 7.15
N GLU A 62 8.15 27.41 8.23
CA GLU A 62 8.82 26.13 8.42
C GLU A 62 7.81 24.97 8.53
N LEU A 63 6.71 25.19 9.24
CA LEU A 63 5.65 24.19 9.36
C LEU A 63 4.99 23.87 8.01
N GLU A 64 4.82 24.85 7.14
CA GLU A 64 4.30 24.62 5.80
C GLU A 64 5.29 23.86 4.90
N LYS A 65 6.60 24.16 5.01
CA LYS A 65 7.65 23.38 4.32
C LYS A 65 7.62 21.91 4.73
N GLU A 66 7.53 21.63 6.03
CA GLU A 66 7.45 20.27 6.55
C GLU A 66 6.19 19.54 6.05
N ARG A 67 5.03 20.22 6.03
CA ARG A 67 3.79 19.66 5.46
C ARG A 67 3.96 19.26 4.00
N GLN A 68 4.57 20.14 3.19
CA GLN A 68 4.82 19.87 1.77
C GLN A 68 5.81 18.72 1.59
N CYS A 69 6.87 18.68 2.41
CA CYS A 69 7.87 17.62 2.43
C CYS A 69 7.23 16.25 2.71
N VAL A 70 6.47 16.16 3.81
CA VAL A 70 5.73 14.94 4.20
C VAL A 70 4.73 14.53 3.11
N GLN A 71 4.02 15.49 2.51
CA GLN A 71 3.09 15.19 1.43
C GLN A 71 3.81 14.63 0.19
N GLY A 72 4.98 15.18 -0.14
CA GLY A 72 5.85 14.68 -1.21
C GLY A 72 6.28 13.23 -0.97
N TYR A 73 6.81 12.94 0.23
CA TYR A 73 7.20 11.57 0.60
C TYR A 73 6.02 10.60 0.59
N LYS A 74 4.86 11.01 1.10
CA LYS A 74 3.65 10.18 1.08
C LYS A 74 3.26 9.80 -0.36
N LYS A 75 3.28 10.76 -1.29
CA LYS A 75 2.97 10.52 -2.71
C LYS A 75 3.99 9.57 -3.35
N ALA A 76 5.28 9.81 -3.12
CA ALA A 76 6.35 8.96 -3.65
C ALA A 76 6.21 7.51 -3.15
N LEU A 77 5.95 7.32 -1.86
CA LEU A 77 5.78 6.01 -1.25
C LEU A 77 4.56 5.26 -1.82
N ILE A 78 3.43 5.95 -2.00
CA ILE A 78 2.23 5.36 -2.61
C ILE A 78 2.54 4.93 -4.06
N SER A 79 3.18 5.79 -4.85
CA SER A 79 3.55 5.47 -6.23
C SER A 79 4.48 4.26 -6.31
N GLN A 80 5.50 4.21 -5.45
CA GLN A 80 6.44 3.09 -5.40
C GLN A 80 5.74 1.80 -5.00
N SER A 81 4.86 1.85 -3.99
CA SER A 81 4.09 0.69 -3.55
C SER A 81 3.18 0.16 -4.67
N GLN A 82 2.53 1.05 -5.41
CA GLN A 82 1.68 0.69 -6.55
C GLN A 82 2.49 0.04 -7.67
N GLN A 83 3.65 0.61 -8.03
CA GLN A 83 4.53 0.04 -9.04
C GLN A 83 4.99 -1.38 -8.67
N LEU A 84 5.47 -1.57 -7.43
CA LEU A 84 5.90 -2.89 -6.96
C LEU A 84 4.75 -3.91 -6.93
N MET A 85 3.53 -3.47 -6.60
CA MET A 85 2.36 -4.34 -6.65
C MET A 85 2.07 -4.80 -8.08
N GLU A 86 2.17 -3.89 -9.05
CA GLU A 86 1.93 -4.19 -10.45
C GLU A 86 3.01 -5.12 -11.02
N GLU A 87 4.28 -4.84 -10.75
CA GLU A 87 5.40 -5.73 -11.10
C GLU A 87 5.21 -7.13 -10.51
N ARG A 88 4.80 -7.23 -9.24
CA ARG A 88 4.52 -8.52 -8.61
C ARG A 88 3.39 -9.27 -9.30
N LYS A 89 2.29 -8.59 -9.66
CA LYS A 89 1.17 -9.21 -10.37
C LYS A 89 1.61 -9.72 -11.75
N GLN A 90 2.41 -8.95 -12.46
CA GLN A 90 2.95 -9.33 -13.77
C GLN A 90 3.84 -10.58 -13.65
N LEU A 91 4.76 -10.61 -12.69
CA LEU A 91 5.60 -11.78 -12.44
C LEU A 91 4.78 -13.02 -12.05
N GLN A 92 3.74 -12.85 -11.23
CA GLN A 92 2.84 -13.95 -10.87
C GLN A 92 2.06 -14.47 -12.08
N ALA A 93 1.54 -13.58 -12.93
CA ALA A 93 0.86 -13.97 -14.16
C ALA A 93 1.81 -14.70 -15.12
N GLN A 94 3.04 -14.22 -15.26
CA GLN A 94 4.06 -14.86 -16.09
C GLN A 94 4.44 -16.25 -15.56
N ALA A 95 4.60 -16.40 -14.24
CA ALA A 95 4.89 -17.70 -13.64
C ALA A 95 3.76 -18.70 -13.86
N LEU A 96 2.49 -18.28 -13.73
CA LEU A 96 1.33 -19.12 -14.01
C LEU A 96 1.26 -19.52 -15.49
N LEU A 97 1.53 -18.59 -16.41
CA LEU A 97 1.60 -18.91 -17.84
C LEU A 97 2.68 -19.94 -18.13
N GLN A 98 3.87 -19.78 -17.56
CA GLN A 98 4.98 -20.71 -17.74
C GLN A 98 4.65 -22.09 -17.17
N GLU A 99 3.98 -22.17 -16.02
CA GLU A 99 3.52 -23.45 -15.46
C GLU A 99 2.49 -24.12 -16.39
N LEU A 100 1.55 -23.35 -16.96
CA LEU A 100 0.58 -23.87 -17.92
C LEU A 100 1.23 -24.33 -19.22
N GLU A 101 2.24 -23.60 -19.71
CA GLU A 101 3.03 -23.98 -20.89
C GLU A 101 3.76 -25.31 -20.65
N VAL A 102 4.39 -25.48 -19.48
CA VAL A 102 5.05 -26.74 -19.12
C VAL A 102 4.05 -27.89 -19.10
N LYS A 103 2.88 -27.71 -18.46
CA LYS A 103 1.83 -28.74 -18.44
C LYS A 103 1.34 -29.09 -19.84
N LEU A 104 1.18 -28.08 -20.71
CA LEU A 104 0.78 -28.30 -22.10
C LEU A 104 1.83 -29.12 -22.86
N VAL A 105 3.11 -28.81 -22.67
CA VAL A 105 4.22 -29.55 -23.30
C VAL A 105 4.27 -30.99 -22.79
N GLU A 106 4.14 -31.21 -21.49
CA GLU A 106 4.09 -32.56 -20.90
C GLU A 106 2.91 -33.38 -21.43
N MET A 107 1.74 -32.75 -21.57
CA MET A 107 0.57 -33.38 -22.19
C MET A 107 0.81 -33.75 -23.64
N GLN A 108 1.37 -32.84 -24.44
CA GLN A 108 1.69 -33.10 -25.85
C GLN A 108 2.72 -34.23 -26.01
N GLU A 109 3.70 -34.30 -25.10
CA GLU A 109 4.70 -35.35 -25.10
C GLU A 109 4.09 -36.71 -24.70
N MET A 110 3.18 -36.72 -23.72
CA MET A 110 2.43 -37.92 -23.34
C MET A 110 1.57 -38.45 -24.49
N GLU A 111 0.81 -37.58 -25.18
CA GLU A 111 0.01 -37.94 -26.36
C GLU A 111 0.85 -38.61 -27.44
N LYS A 112 1.98 -37.99 -27.83
CA LYS A 112 2.90 -38.55 -28.84
C LYS A 112 3.42 -39.92 -28.45
N ASN A 113 3.84 -40.07 -27.19
CA ASN A 113 4.39 -41.33 -26.69
C ASN A 113 3.34 -42.45 -26.66
N LEU A 114 2.07 -42.13 -26.36
CA LEU A 114 1.00 -43.13 -26.36
C LEU A 114 0.64 -43.57 -27.78
N LEU A 115 0.47 -42.62 -28.71
CA LEU A 115 0.19 -42.94 -30.11
C LEU A 115 1.31 -43.81 -30.69
N LEU A 116 2.57 -43.48 -30.41
CA LEU A 116 3.72 -44.29 -30.85
C LEU A 116 3.69 -45.72 -30.30
N LYS A 117 3.26 -45.93 -29.05
CA LYS A 117 3.13 -47.27 -28.45
C LYS A 117 2.02 -48.07 -29.15
N VAL A 118 0.87 -47.46 -29.40
CA VAL A 118 -0.28 -48.12 -30.02
C VAL A 118 -0.02 -48.49 -31.47
N THR A 119 0.63 -47.63 -32.25
CA THR A 119 1.01 -47.95 -33.63
C THR A 119 2.01 -49.11 -33.71
N LYS A 120 2.84 -49.31 -32.67
CA LYS A 120 3.83 -50.40 -32.60
C LYS A 120 3.27 -51.72 -32.06
N ASP A 121 2.11 -51.71 -31.40
CA ASP A 121 1.47 -52.91 -30.85
C ASP A 121 0.62 -53.58 -31.94
N PRO A 122 0.88 -54.85 -32.31
CA PRO A 122 0.08 -55.56 -33.31
C PRO A 122 -1.41 -55.66 -32.93
N VAL A 123 -1.74 -55.70 -31.64
CA VAL A 123 -3.14 -55.71 -31.16
C VAL A 123 -3.77 -54.32 -31.29
N GLY A 124 -2.98 -53.26 -31.12
CA GLY A 124 -3.44 -51.89 -31.30
C GLY A 124 -3.78 -51.56 -32.75
N ALA A 125 -2.99 -52.10 -33.69
CA ALA A 125 -3.24 -51.95 -35.12
C ALA A 125 -4.49 -52.72 -35.59
N GLU A 126 -4.71 -53.94 -35.11
CA GLU A 126 -5.90 -54.74 -35.45
C GLU A 126 -7.20 -54.09 -34.96
N LEU A 127 -7.12 -53.34 -33.86
CA LEU A 127 -8.26 -52.68 -33.23
C LEU A 127 -8.42 -51.20 -33.62
N ASN A 128 -7.61 -50.66 -34.54
CA ASN A 128 -7.61 -49.24 -34.94
C ASN A 128 -7.54 -48.24 -33.77
N LEU A 129 -6.89 -48.62 -32.65
CA LEU A 129 -6.86 -47.80 -31.43
C LEU A 129 -6.17 -46.44 -31.62
N GLU A 130 -5.34 -46.30 -32.66
CA GLU A 130 -4.70 -45.03 -32.97
C GLU A 130 -5.73 -43.95 -33.38
N GLU A 131 -6.72 -44.30 -34.18
CA GLU A 131 -7.75 -43.36 -34.65
C GLU A 131 -8.68 -42.96 -33.49
N ASP A 132 -9.07 -43.93 -32.67
CA ASP A 132 -9.86 -43.70 -31.45
C ASP A 132 -9.14 -42.77 -30.46
N LEU A 133 -7.84 -42.98 -30.22
CA LEU A 133 -7.06 -42.12 -29.33
C LEU A 133 -6.89 -40.71 -29.88
N ARG A 134 -6.71 -40.54 -31.19
CA ARG A 134 -6.66 -39.21 -31.82
C ARG A 134 -7.99 -38.46 -31.66
N ASP A 135 -9.13 -39.14 -31.74
CA ASP A 135 -10.43 -38.51 -31.51
C ASP A 135 -10.60 -38.10 -30.03
N ILE A 136 -10.18 -38.98 -29.10
CA ILE A 136 -10.20 -38.69 -27.65
C ILE A 136 -9.35 -37.46 -27.33
N PHE A 137 -8.10 -37.38 -27.79
CA PHE A 137 -7.23 -36.22 -27.52
C PHE A 137 -7.75 -34.93 -28.14
N LYS A 138 -8.49 -35.03 -29.26
CA LYS A 138 -9.06 -33.88 -29.95
C LYS A 138 -10.34 -33.34 -29.27
N ASN A 139 -11.17 -34.22 -28.72
CA ASN A 139 -12.49 -33.86 -28.21
C ASN A 139 -12.57 -33.82 -26.67
N ASP A 140 -11.68 -34.51 -25.95
CA ASP A 140 -11.72 -34.61 -24.49
C ASP A 140 -10.63 -33.75 -23.82
N ARG A 141 -11.06 -32.63 -23.22
CA ARG A 141 -10.19 -31.73 -22.45
C ARG A 141 -9.83 -32.25 -21.05
N HIS A 142 -10.47 -33.32 -20.58
CA HIS A 142 -10.37 -33.81 -19.19
C HIS A 142 -9.63 -35.15 -19.06
N CYS A 143 -9.61 -35.97 -20.12
CA CYS A 143 -8.93 -37.27 -20.10
C CYS A 143 -7.39 -37.20 -20.12
N ALA A 144 -6.79 -36.02 -20.32
CA ALA A 144 -5.35 -35.84 -20.40
C ALA A 144 -4.67 -35.50 -19.06
N ASP A 145 -5.37 -35.62 -17.93
CA ASP A 145 -4.72 -35.58 -16.61
C ASP A 145 -3.78 -36.80 -16.48
N LEU A 146 -2.48 -36.56 -16.27
CA LEU A 146 -1.43 -37.60 -16.22
C LEU A 146 -1.75 -38.78 -15.28
N LEU A 147 -2.58 -38.54 -14.26
CA LEU A 147 -2.95 -39.50 -13.22
C LEU A 147 -4.13 -40.41 -13.62
N ASN A 148 -4.77 -40.17 -14.76
CA ASN A 148 -5.97 -40.92 -15.19
C ASN A 148 -5.69 -41.99 -16.26
N MET A 149 -4.52 -41.94 -16.91
CA MET A 149 -4.17 -42.84 -18.02
C MET A 149 -3.88 -44.29 -17.58
N ASP A 150 -3.21 -44.49 -16.44
CA ASP A 150 -2.93 -45.84 -15.91
C ASP A 150 -4.23 -46.58 -15.54
N LYS A 151 -5.22 -45.86 -15.02
CA LYS A 151 -6.53 -46.43 -14.67
C LYS A 151 -7.34 -46.80 -15.90
N TYR A 152 -7.30 -45.97 -16.93
CA TYR A 152 -7.97 -46.24 -18.20
C TYR A 152 -7.43 -47.52 -18.87
N TRP A 153 -6.11 -47.66 -18.95
CA TRP A 153 -5.48 -48.84 -19.54
C TRP A 153 -5.79 -50.13 -18.77
N GLN A 154 -5.78 -50.07 -17.44
CA GLN A 154 -6.15 -51.20 -16.58
C GLN A 154 -7.59 -51.65 -16.81
N LEU A 155 -8.52 -50.70 -16.95
CA LEU A 155 -9.92 -50.98 -17.25
C LEU A 155 -10.09 -51.58 -18.65
N GLN A 156 -9.41 -51.06 -19.67
CA GLN A 156 -9.45 -51.58 -21.04
C GLN A 156 -8.96 -53.04 -21.11
N ALA A 157 -7.81 -53.32 -20.49
CA ALA A 157 -7.25 -54.66 -20.42
C ALA A 157 -8.18 -55.64 -19.68
N THR A 158 -8.88 -55.16 -18.65
CA THR A 158 -9.87 -55.93 -17.91
C THR A 158 -11.10 -56.23 -18.77
N LEU A 159 -11.65 -55.22 -19.44
CA LEU A 159 -12.79 -55.35 -20.33
C LEU A 159 -12.53 -56.35 -21.46
N GLN A 160 -11.34 -56.29 -22.06
CA GLN A 160 -10.94 -57.18 -23.14
C GLN A 160 -10.76 -58.64 -22.68
N LYS A 161 -10.26 -58.86 -21.46
CA LYS A 161 -10.23 -60.19 -20.83
C LYS A 161 -11.65 -60.74 -20.63
N HIS A 162 -12.59 -59.90 -20.17
CA HIS A 162 -13.98 -60.30 -20.01
C HIS A 162 -14.65 -60.62 -21.35
N LYS A 163 -14.42 -59.80 -22.38
CA LYS A 163 -14.97 -60.05 -23.72
C LYS A 163 -14.49 -61.38 -24.31
N ARG A 164 -13.19 -61.69 -24.17
CA ARG A 164 -12.62 -63.00 -24.59
C ARG A 164 -13.23 -64.16 -23.80
N ALA A 165 -13.47 -63.97 -22.49
CA ALA A 165 -14.12 -64.98 -21.66
C ALA A 165 -15.59 -65.19 -22.08
N GLU A 166 -16.32 -64.13 -22.42
CA GLU A 166 -17.69 -64.20 -22.92
C GLU A 166 -17.79 -64.86 -24.30
N GLU A 167 -16.86 -64.57 -25.21
CA GLU A 167 -16.78 -65.21 -26.53
C GLU A 167 -16.45 -66.71 -26.42
N THR A 168 -15.66 -67.10 -25.43
CA THR A 168 -15.38 -68.52 -25.13
C THR A 168 -16.60 -69.23 -24.54
N LEU A 169 -17.45 -68.51 -23.80
CA LEU A 169 -18.69 -69.03 -23.24
C LEU A 169 -19.83 -69.08 -24.27
N LYS A 170 -19.85 -68.15 -25.23
CA LYS A 170 -20.68 -68.21 -26.45
C LYS A 170 -20.02 -69.17 -27.45
N GLY A 171 -20.00 -70.47 -27.12
CA GLY A 171 -19.66 -71.52 -28.09
C GLY A 171 -20.53 -71.43 -29.36
N PRO A 172 -20.15 -72.13 -30.46
CA PRO A 172 -20.78 -71.95 -31.75
C PRO A 172 -22.30 -72.17 -31.66
N SER A 173 -23.08 -71.18 -32.09
CA SER A 173 -24.54 -71.25 -32.13
C SER A 173 -24.99 -72.50 -32.90
N PRO A 174 -25.87 -73.36 -32.34
CA PRO A 174 -26.39 -74.51 -33.03
C PRO A 174 -27.48 -74.04 -33.99
N ASN A 175 -27.10 -73.57 -35.19
CA ASN A 175 -28.01 -73.49 -36.34
C ASN A 175 -27.21 -73.38 -37.65
N SER A 176 -26.69 -74.51 -38.10
CA SER A 176 -26.90 -75.02 -39.47
C SER A 176 -26.21 -76.38 -39.63
N SER A 177 -27.01 -77.43 -39.62
CA SER A 177 -26.73 -78.72 -40.26
C SER A 177 -28.09 -79.36 -40.51
N ARG A 178 -28.64 -79.22 -41.73
CA ARG A 178 -28.45 -80.14 -42.89
C ARG A 178 -29.77 -80.93 -43.07
N PRO A 179 -30.20 -81.40 -44.25
CA PRO A 179 -29.66 -81.31 -45.61
C PRO A 179 -30.43 -80.38 -46.55
#